data_AF-A0A160F2Z7-F1
#
_entry.id   AF-A0A160F2Z7-F1
#
_cell.length_a   1.000
_cell.length_b   1.000
_cell.length_c   1.000
_cell.angle_alpha   90.00
_cell.angle_beta   90.00
_cell.angle_gamma   90.00
#
_symmetry.space_group_name_H-M   'P 1'
#
loop_
_entity.id
_entity.type
_entity.pdbx_description
1 polymer ?
#
loop_
_entity_poly.entity_id
_entity_poly.type
_entity_poly.pdbx_seq_one_letter_code
_entity_poly.pdbx_strand_id
1 'polypeptide(L)'
;MGWIIVIVGVLVLNIVSVWTSRASKHKYVSVENFVVLISLYVTMMIGFGLIYTILEINGYDIFTKNSKDITGEFFSVLQDSVYFSATTLLAVGYGDVIPIGAGRWLAVTEALLGYIMPAAFVVRVVIDWEKDIKKER
;
A
#
# COMPACT_ATOMS: atom_id res chain seq x y z
N MET A 1 -17.47 -6.69 -15.37
CA MET A 1 -16.43 -5.85 -16.01
C MET A 1 -16.47 -4.37 -15.59
N GLY A 2 -17.63 -3.74 -15.37
CA GLY A 2 -17.69 -2.32 -14.98
C GLY A 2 -17.04 -1.94 -13.65
N TRP A 3 -17.03 -2.85 -12.67
CA TRP A 3 -16.42 -2.62 -11.35
C TRP A 3 -14.91 -2.43 -11.38
N ILE A 4 -14.22 -3.06 -12.34
CA ILE A 4 -12.77 -2.91 -12.52
C ILE A 4 -12.44 -1.48 -12.97
N ILE A 5 -13.26 -0.89 -13.83
CA ILE A 5 -13.08 0.48 -14.32
C ILE A 5 -13.32 1.48 -13.18
N VAL A 6 -14.29 1.23 -12.31
CA VAL A 6 -14.55 2.07 -11.13
C VAL A 6 -13.39 2.01 -10.15
N ILE A 7 -12.83 0.82 -9.89
CA ILE A 7 -11.69 0.64 -8.97
C ILE A 7 -10.42 1.28 -9.56
N VAL A 8 -10.11 1.04 -10.83
CA VAL A 8 -8.99 1.69 -11.52
C VAL A 8 -9.19 3.20 -11.55
N GLY A 9 -10.41 3.68 -11.76
CA GLY A 9 -10.76 5.10 -11.70
C GLY A 9 -10.51 5.70 -10.33
N VAL A 10 -10.94 5.05 -9.24
CA VAL A 10 -10.70 5.53 -7.86
C VAL A 10 -9.21 5.53 -7.52
N LEU A 11 -8.45 4.51 -7.94
CA LEU A 11 -7.00 4.46 -7.75
C LEU A 11 -6.28 5.56 -8.52
N VAL A 12 -6.67 5.80 -9.77
CA VAL A 12 -6.13 6.89 -10.60
C VAL A 12 -6.52 8.25 -10.02
N LEU A 13 -7.75 8.44 -9.55
CA LEU A 13 -8.20 9.68 -8.90
C LEU A 13 -7.49 9.94 -7.56
N ASN A 14 -7.16 8.90 -6.80
CA ASN A 14 -6.38 9.03 -5.57
C ASN A 14 -4.94 9.47 -5.88
N ILE A 15 -4.31 8.87 -6.89
CA ILE A 15 -2.98 9.26 -7.39
C ILE A 15 -2.97 10.68 -7.99
N VAL A 16 -4.01 11.04 -8.73
CA VAL A 16 -4.15 12.38 -9.31
C VAL A 16 -4.45 13.39 -8.22
N SER A 17 -5.25 13.08 -7.19
CA SER A 17 -5.48 13.96 -6.04
C SER A 17 -4.18 14.29 -5.29
N VAL A 18 -3.31 13.30 -5.11
CA VAL A 18 -1.97 13.49 -4.52
C VAL A 18 -1.07 14.35 -5.41
N TRP A 19 -1.18 14.24 -6.74
CA TRP A 19 -0.45 15.09 -7.70
C TRP A 19 -1.06 16.49 -7.90
N THR A 20 -2.36 16.65 -7.66
CA THR A 20 -3.12 17.91 -7.88
C THR A 20 -3.34 18.68 -6.58
N SER A 21 -2.94 18.13 -5.43
CA SER A 21 -2.71 18.89 -4.21
C SER A 21 -1.51 19.81 -4.45
N ARG A 22 -1.83 20.93 -5.10
CA ARG A 22 -0.98 22.08 -5.35
C ARG A 22 -0.11 22.29 -4.14
N ALA A 23 1.18 22.41 -4.41
CA ALA A 23 2.17 23.10 -3.60
C ALA A 23 1.54 24.35 -2.96
N SER A 24 0.95 24.16 -1.78
CA SER A 24 0.53 25.26 -0.95
C SER A 24 1.81 25.70 -0.28
N LYS A 25 2.43 26.70 -0.90
CA LYS A 25 3.50 27.48 -0.29
C LYS A 25 3.02 27.84 1.11
N HIS A 26 3.49 27.20 2.18
CA HIS A 26 3.65 27.75 3.53
C HIS A 26 4.15 26.65 4.50
N LYS A 27 5.46 26.64 4.75
CA LYS A 27 6.22 26.29 5.98
C LYS A 27 5.82 25.12 6.91
N TYR A 28 4.77 24.34 6.65
CA TYR A 28 4.40 23.13 7.41
C TYR A 28 4.77 21.85 6.65
N VAL A 29 6.02 21.81 6.17
CA VAL A 29 6.60 20.69 5.39
C VAL A 29 6.52 19.35 6.14
N SER A 30 6.30 19.34 7.47
CA SER A 30 6.21 18.10 8.23
C SER A 30 4.86 17.37 8.15
N VAL A 31 3.73 18.09 8.16
CA VAL A 31 2.40 17.43 8.29
C VAL A 31 1.91 16.96 6.93
N GLU A 32 2.02 17.80 5.90
CA GLU A 32 1.60 17.44 4.53
C GLU A 32 2.38 16.23 4.02
N ASN A 33 3.71 16.22 4.22
CA ASN A 33 4.55 15.09 3.82
C ASN A 33 4.18 13.81 4.60
N PHE A 34 3.85 13.91 5.88
CA PHE A 34 3.39 12.76 6.66
C PHE A 34 2.05 12.21 6.17
N VAL A 35 1.10 13.09 5.80
CA VAL A 35 -0.17 12.69 5.18
C VAL A 35 0.06 12.01 3.84
N VAL A 36 1.00 12.49 3.03
CA VAL A 36 1.41 11.85 1.77
C VAL A 36 2.02 10.47 2.01
N LEU A 37 2.85 10.31 3.06
CA LEU A 37 3.42 9.01 3.39
C LEU A 37 2.32 8.03 3.82
N ILE A 38 1.41 8.43 4.69
CA ILE A 38 0.27 7.60 5.11
C ILE A 38 -0.59 7.22 3.89
N SER A 39 -0.89 8.17 3.00
CA SER A 39 -1.71 7.87 1.82
C SER A 39 -1.03 6.87 0.88
N LEU A 40 0.30 6.97 0.71
CA LEU A 40 1.08 5.97 -0.04
C LEU A 40 0.97 4.58 0.58
N TYR A 41 1.14 4.46 1.90
CA TYR A 41 0.99 3.18 2.61
C TYR A 41 -0.42 2.60 2.48
N VAL A 42 -1.46 3.42 2.65
CA VAL A 42 -2.86 2.97 2.53
C VAL A 42 -3.16 2.50 1.10
N THR A 43 -2.71 3.25 0.09
CA THR A 43 -2.93 2.86 -1.32
C THR A 43 -2.19 1.57 -1.67
N MET A 44 -0.97 1.38 -1.17
CA MET A 44 -0.24 0.13 -1.36
C MET A 44 -0.90 -1.04 -0.65
N MET A 45 -1.35 -0.85 0.58
CA MET A 45 -2.06 -1.87 1.36
C MET A 45 -3.35 -2.32 0.65
N ILE A 46 -4.14 -1.37 0.14
CA ILE A 46 -5.36 -1.70 -0.63
C ILE A 46 -4.98 -2.36 -1.95
N GLY A 47 -3.94 -1.88 -2.63
CA GLY A 47 -3.49 -2.42 -3.92
C GLY A 47 -3.05 -3.89 -3.82
N PHE A 48 -2.14 -4.20 -2.91
CA PHE A 48 -1.67 -5.57 -2.68
C PHE A 48 -2.78 -6.45 -2.08
N GLY A 49 -3.57 -5.94 -1.13
CA GLY A 49 -4.76 -6.62 -0.62
C GLY A 49 -5.70 -7.07 -1.73
N LEU A 50 -6.02 -6.19 -2.68
CA LEU A 50 -6.86 -6.54 -3.83
C LEU A 50 -6.20 -7.57 -4.76
N ILE A 51 -4.88 -7.49 -4.99
CA ILE A 51 -4.15 -8.48 -5.79
C ILE A 51 -4.26 -9.86 -5.13
N TYR A 52 -4.03 -9.96 -3.82
CA TYR A 52 -4.18 -11.22 -3.08
C TYR A 52 -5.61 -11.75 -3.17
N THR A 53 -6.62 -10.90 -2.97
CA THR A 53 -8.03 -11.29 -3.07
C THR A 53 -8.38 -11.83 -4.45
N ILE A 54 -7.95 -11.15 -5.52
CA ILE A 54 -8.22 -11.58 -6.90
C ILE A 54 -7.58 -12.94 -7.15
N LEU A 55 -6.32 -13.14 -6.74
CA LEU A 55 -5.62 -14.39 -6.97
C LEU A 55 -6.27 -15.55 -6.20
N GLU A 56 -6.65 -15.33 -4.95
CA GLU A 56 -7.33 -16.32 -4.11
C GLU A 56 -8.70 -16.73 -4.70
N ILE A 57 -9.50 -15.76 -5.17
CA ILE A 57 -10.81 -16.03 -5.80
C ILE A 57 -10.66 -16.76 -7.14
N ASN A 58 -9.55 -16.55 -7.86
CA ASN A 58 -9.25 -17.30 -9.09
C ASN A 58 -8.77 -18.73 -8.82
N GLY A 59 -8.72 -19.17 -7.56
CA GLY A 59 -8.35 -20.52 -7.16
C GLY A 59 -6.83 -20.74 -7.03
N TYR A 60 -6.04 -19.67 -6.95
CA TYR A 60 -4.64 -19.79 -6.55
C TYR A 60 -4.55 -19.72 -5.04
N ASP A 61 -3.96 -20.74 -4.41
CA ASP A 61 -3.67 -20.71 -2.98
C ASP A 61 -2.53 -19.71 -2.72
N ILE A 62 -2.86 -18.50 -2.28
CA ILE A 62 -1.91 -17.40 -2.06
C ILE A 62 -1.51 -17.31 -0.59
N PHE A 63 -2.47 -17.47 0.31
CA PHE A 63 -2.26 -17.42 1.74
C PHE A 63 -3.09 -18.49 2.44
N THR A 64 -2.61 -18.98 3.59
CA THR A 64 -3.39 -19.86 4.45
C THR A 64 -3.56 -19.22 5.81
N LYS A 65 -4.72 -19.49 6.42
CA LYS A 65 -5.09 -19.05 7.76
C LYS A 65 -5.21 -20.24 8.70
N ASN A 66 -4.88 -20.04 9.98
CA ASN A 66 -5.02 -21.08 11.01
C ASN A 66 -6.48 -21.40 11.37
N SER A 67 -7.42 -20.48 11.13
CA SER A 67 -8.86 -20.69 11.34
C SER A 67 -9.54 -21.14 10.04
N LYS A 68 -10.12 -22.35 10.06
CA LYS A 68 -10.78 -23.06 8.95
C LYS A 68 -12.09 -22.43 8.45
N ASP A 69 -12.32 -21.13 8.63
CA ASP A 69 -13.48 -20.46 8.05
C ASP A 69 -13.15 -20.02 6.61
N ILE A 70 -13.05 -21.01 5.72
CA ILE A 70 -13.09 -20.80 4.27
C ILE A 70 -14.56 -20.61 3.86
N THR A 71 -15.26 -19.68 4.51
CA THR A 71 -16.54 -19.21 4.00
C THR A 71 -16.22 -18.26 2.86
N GLY A 72 -16.41 -18.76 1.63
CA GLY A 72 -16.09 -18.11 0.34
C GLY A 72 -16.90 -16.84 0.04
N GLU A 73 -17.26 -16.06 1.04
CA GLU A 73 -17.75 -14.71 0.85
C GLU A 73 -16.58 -13.81 0.46
N PHE A 74 -16.71 -13.16 -0.69
CA PHE A 74 -15.76 -12.18 -1.22
C PHE A 74 -15.25 -11.20 -0.16
N PHE A 75 -16.15 -10.74 0.73
CA PHE A 75 -15.83 -9.77 1.77
C PHE A 75 -14.88 -10.33 2.84
N SER A 76 -15.03 -11.61 3.20
CA SER A 76 -14.15 -12.30 4.15
C SER A 76 -12.74 -12.44 3.57
N VAL A 77 -12.63 -12.89 2.31
CA VAL A 77 -11.34 -13.00 1.61
C VAL A 77 -10.67 -11.65 1.44
N LEU A 78 -11.45 -10.60 1.13
CA LEU A 78 -10.95 -9.23 1.02
C LEU A 78 -10.37 -8.72 2.34
N GLN A 79 -11.09 -8.92 3.44
CA GLN A 79 -10.64 -8.50 4.76
C GLN A 79 -9.34 -9.21 5.16
N ASP A 80 -9.27 -10.53 4.97
CA ASP A 80 -8.08 -11.33 5.26
C ASP A 80 -6.89 -10.91 4.38
N SER A 81 -7.14 -10.62 3.10
CA SER A 81 -6.11 -10.19 2.15
C SER A 81 -5.55 -8.80 2.47
N VAL A 82 -6.42 -7.84 2.83
CA VAL A 82 -6.00 -6.49 3.22
C VAL A 82 -5.24 -6.53 4.54
N TYR A 83 -5.68 -7.37 5.49
CA TYR A 83 -4.95 -7.62 6.73
C TYR A 83 -3.57 -8.25 6.48
N PHE A 84 -3.49 -9.25 5.60
CA PHE A 84 -2.22 -9.87 5.20
C PHE A 84 -1.27 -8.86 4.53
N SER A 85 -1.81 -8.02 3.64
CA SER A 85 -1.07 -6.93 3.02
C SER A 85 -0.56 -5.92 4.06
N ALA A 86 -1.40 -5.51 5.01
CA ALA A 86 -1.00 -4.58 6.07
C ALA A 86 0.15 -5.13 6.92
N THR A 87 0.03 -6.38 7.36
CA THR A 87 1.04 -7.04 8.21
C THR A 87 2.35 -7.31 7.45
N THR A 88 2.29 -7.53 6.15
CA THR A 88 3.45 -7.73 5.27
C THR A 88 4.14 -6.41 4.92
N LEU A 89 3.38 -5.41 4.47
CA LEU A 89 3.87 -4.09 4.08
C LEU A 89 4.52 -3.34 5.24
N LEU A 90 3.97 -3.49 6.45
CA LEU A 90 4.52 -2.90 7.67
C LEU A 90 5.54 -3.81 8.37
N ALA A 91 5.85 -4.98 7.79
CA ALA A 91 6.77 -5.98 8.34
C ALA A 91 6.42 -6.42 9.79
N VAL A 92 5.14 -6.41 10.16
CA VAL A 92 4.66 -6.87 11.47
C VAL A 92 4.61 -8.40 11.53
N GLY A 93 4.03 -9.04 10.51
CA GLY A 93 4.03 -10.49 10.32
C GLY A 93 3.60 -11.32 11.54
N TYR A 94 2.38 -11.14 12.05
CA TYR A 94 1.87 -11.87 13.21
C TYR A 94 1.89 -13.41 13.06
N GLY A 95 1.89 -13.92 11.83
CA GLY A 95 2.02 -15.35 11.53
C GLY A 95 0.71 -16.13 11.62
N ASP A 96 -0.41 -15.44 11.78
CA ASP A 96 -1.78 -15.96 11.71
C ASP A 96 -2.27 -16.17 10.27
N VAL A 97 -1.83 -15.30 9.36
CA VAL A 97 -1.95 -15.46 7.91
C VAL A 97 -0.54 -15.58 7.32
N ILE A 98 -0.27 -16.69 6.65
CA ILE A 98 1.04 -16.99 6.08
C ILE A 98 0.97 -17.15 4.56
N PRO A 99 1.93 -16.58 3.80
CA PRO A 99 1.95 -16.73 2.35
C PRO A 99 2.37 -18.15 1.95
N ILE A 100 1.65 -18.71 0.98
CA ILE A 100 1.92 -20.01 0.37
C ILE A 100 1.96 -19.87 -1.15
N GLY A 101 2.46 -20.91 -1.83
CA GLY A 101 2.54 -20.93 -3.30
C GLY A 101 3.20 -19.69 -3.89
N ALA A 102 2.51 -19.06 -4.85
CA ALA A 102 2.95 -17.83 -5.53
C ALA A 102 2.87 -16.58 -4.63
N GLY A 103 2.05 -16.61 -3.59
CA GLY A 103 1.90 -15.51 -2.63
C GLY A 103 3.20 -15.16 -1.90
N ARG A 104 4.13 -16.12 -1.79
CA ARG A 104 5.45 -15.89 -1.19
C ARG A 104 6.27 -14.84 -1.91
N TRP A 105 6.33 -14.90 -3.23
CA TRP A 105 7.08 -13.92 -4.02
C TRP A 105 6.44 -12.56 -3.96
N LEU A 106 5.10 -12.52 -4.00
CA LEU A 106 4.35 -11.27 -3.90
C LEU A 106 4.54 -10.61 -2.52
N ALA A 107 4.49 -11.39 -1.44
CA ALA A 107 4.76 -10.91 -0.09
C ALA A 107 6.19 -10.38 0.09
N VAL A 108 7.19 -11.03 -0.52
CA VAL A 108 8.57 -10.52 -0.52
C VAL A 108 8.66 -9.18 -1.24
N THR A 109 8.03 -9.04 -2.40
CA THR A 109 8.02 -7.75 -3.13
C THR A 109 7.31 -6.66 -2.35
N GLU A 110 6.20 -6.98 -1.70
CA GLU A 110 5.46 -6.05 -0.87
C GLU A 110 6.27 -5.58 0.34
N ALA A 111 6.89 -6.52 1.06
CA ALA A 111 7.76 -6.20 2.20
C ALA A 111 8.94 -5.33 1.80
N LEU A 112 9.57 -5.61 0.65
CA LEU A 112 10.65 -4.77 0.10
C LEU A 112 10.18 -3.34 -0.16
N LEU A 113 9.00 -3.15 -0.76
CA LEU A 113 8.44 -1.82 -0.99
C LEU A 113 8.09 -1.12 0.33
N GLY A 114 7.58 -1.88 1.31
CA GLY A 114 7.36 -1.43 2.69
C GLY A 114 8.61 -0.81 3.34
N TYR A 115 9.77 -1.44 3.13
CA TYR A 115 11.07 -0.96 3.62
C TYR A 115 11.63 0.22 2.81
N ILE A 116 11.42 0.26 1.49
CA ILE A 116 11.96 1.31 0.62
C ILE A 116 11.20 2.63 0.80
N MET A 117 9.89 2.58 1.04
CA MET A 117 9.03 3.77 1.19
C MET A 117 9.54 4.82 2.20
N PRO A 118 9.84 4.48 3.48
CA PRO A 118 10.26 5.48 4.46
C PRO A 118 11.64 6.04 4.13
N ALA A 119 12.55 5.22 3.58
CA ALA A 119 13.85 5.69 3.11
C ALA A 119 13.72 6.67 1.94
N ALA A 120 12.90 6.33 0.93
CA ALA A 120 12.63 7.19 -0.21
C ALA A 120 11.96 8.51 0.20
N PHE A 121 11.07 8.46 1.18
CA PHE A 121 10.44 9.63 1.77
C PHE A 121 11.46 10.55 2.44
N VAL A 122 12.33 10.02 3.30
CA VAL A 122 13.39 10.81 3.96
C VAL A 122 14.31 11.46 2.93
N VAL A 123 14.72 10.71 1.89
CA VAL A 123 15.57 11.26 0.82
C VAL A 123 14.89 12.43 0.10
N ARG A 124 13.59 12.33 -0.20
CA ARG A 124 12.84 13.44 -0.80
C ARG A 124 12.80 14.67 0.12
N VAL A 125 12.49 14.47 1.40
CA VAL A 125 12.42 15.56 2.38
C VAL A 125 13.78 16.27 2.50
N VAL A 126 14.87 15.52 2.54
CA VAL A 126 16.24 16.08 2.62
C VAL A 126 16.58 16.87 1.35
N ILE A 127 16.30 16.33 0.17
CA ILE A 127 16.57 16.99 -1.12
C ILE A 127 15.76 18.30 -1.25
N ASP A 128 14.49 18.29 -0.85
CA ASP A 128 13.66 19.49 -0.92
C ASP A 128 14.12 20.55 0.08
N TRP A 129 14.56 20.15 1.27
CA TRP A 129 15.19 21.05 2.23
C TRP A 129 16.49 21.68 1.71
N GLU A 130 17.36 20.93 1.02
CA GLU A 130 18.57 21.48 0.40
C GLU A 130 18.28 22.51 -0.70
N LYS A 131 17.22 22.28 -1.50
CA LYS A 131 16.79 23.22 -2.54
C LYS A 131 16.30 24.54 -1.94
N ASP A 132 15.55 24.48 -0.84
CA ASP A 132 15.05 25.66 -0.14
C ASP A 132 16.20 26.52 0.39
N ILE A 133 17.23 25.92 1.00
CA ILE A 133 18.43 26.63 1.48
C ILE A 133 19.18 27.32 0.33
N LYS A 134 19.36 26.64 -0.81
CA LYS A 134 20.05 27.22 -1.98
C LYS A 134 19.29 28.39 -2.62
N LYS A 135 17.97 28.46 -2.44
CA LYS A 135 17.13 29.52 -3.00
C LYS A 135 17.17 30.82 -2.19
N GLU A 136 17.53 30.74 -0.91
CA GLU A 136 17.68 31.90 -0.02
C GLU A 136 19.08 32.54 -0.04
N ARG A 137 20.06 31.93 -0.74
CA ARG A 137 21.41 32.47 -1.00
C ARG A 137 21.51 33.12 -2.37
#